data_AF-A0A6L8IFF3-F1
#
_entry.id   AF-A0A6L8IFF3-F1
#
_cell.length_a   1.000
_cell.length_b   1.000
_cell.length_c   1.000
_cell.angle_alpha   90.00
_cell.angle_beta   90.00
_cell.angle_gamma   90.00
#
_symmetry.space_group_name_H-M   'P 1'
#
loop_
_entity.id
_entity.type
_entity.pdbx_description
1 polymer ?
#
loop_
_entity_poly.entity_id
_entity_poly.type
_entity_poly.pdbx_seq_one_letter_code
_entity_poly.pdbx_strand_id
1 'polypeptide(L)'
;APAAVRTHVHRRWRGRRGRKPHADLARRYVGQNGGQVADPELRKRLIAHRITDRAFGLTVRRNGEELRSGGAPTFLSSMFKLYGTEQNKARYDLMLDMMGSQMLGWEGDGFDGRELSATREWLRSLANSIEGGTSEVQLNIIAKRILGLPD
;
A
#
# COMPACT_ATOMS: atom_id res chain seq x y z
N ALA A 1 -12.51 -7.51 33.26
CA ALA A 1 -11.58 -6.95 32.26
C ALA A 1 -10.55 -8.02 31.90
N PRO A 2 -10.26 -8.20 30.61
CA PRO A 2 -8.88 -7.99 30.17
C PRO A 2 -8.80 -7.08 28.94
N ALA A 3 -7.78 -6.24 28.92
CA ALA A 3 -7.53 -5.25 27.90
C ALA A 3 -7.19 -5.90 26.56
N ALA A 4 -8.07 -5.72 25.57
CA ALA A 4 -7.78 -6.07 24.19
C ALA A 4 -6.57 -5.25 23.72
N VAL A 5 -5.49 -5.94 23.36
CA VAL A 5 -4.34 -5.39 22.64
C VAL A 5 -4.87 -4.77 21.35
N ARG A 6 -5.14 -3.47 21.38
CA ARG A 6 -5.47 -2.66 20.19
C ARG A 6 -4.20 -2.54 19.36
N THR A 7 -3.93 -3.54 18.54
CA THR A 7 -2.87 -3.50 17.55
C THR A 7 -3.09 -2.29 16.63
N HIS A 8 -2.06 -1.45 16.52
CA HIS A 8 -2.03 -0.20 15.75
C HIS A 8 -2.32 -0.37 14.23
N VAL A 9 -2.49 -1.61 13.76
CA VAL A 9 -2.71 -1.96 12.36
C VAL A 9 -4.09 -1.49 11.87
N HIS A 10 -5.13 -1.49 12.71
CA HIS A 10 -6.51 -1.20 12.28
C HIS A 10 -6.80 0.28 11.97
N ARG A 11 -6.06 1.24 12.52
CA ARG A 11 -6.31 2.68 12.26
C ARG A 11 -5.72 3.16 10.94
N ARG A 12 -4.69 2.49 10.40
CA ARG A 12 -3.93 2.96 9.23
C ARG A 12 -4.61 2.67 7.88
N TRP A 13 -5.55 1.71 7.85
CA TRP A 13 -6.24 1.25 6.64
C TRP A 13 -7.63 1.88 6.41
N ARG A 14 -8.11 2.76 7.30
CA ARG A 14 -9.25 3.62 6.99
C ARG A 14 -8.77 4.70 6.03
N GLY A 15 -9.26 4.66 4.79
CA GLY A 15 -8.88 5.60 3.73
C GLY A 15 -8.76 7.03 4.24
N ARG A 16 -7.57 7.62 4.10
CA ARG A 16 -7.33 9.04 4.37
C ARG A 16 -8.21 9.85 3.42
N ARG A 17 -9.31 10.42 3.92
CA ARG A 17 -10.06 11.48 3.23
C ARG A 17 -9.08 12.63 2.96
N GLY A 18 -8.93 13.02 1.69
CA GLY A 18 -8.07 14.14 1.27
C GLY A 18 -6.90 13.81 0.32
N ARG A 19 -6.66 12.54 -0.04
CA ARG A 19 -5.67 12.23 -1.09
C ARG A 19 -6.29 12.45 -2.47
N LYS A 20 -5.66 13.31 -3.28
CA LYS A 20 -5.96 13.40 -4.72
C LYS A 20 -5.76 12.01 -5.34
N PRO A 21 -6.69 11.53 -6.20
CA PRO A 21 -6.51 10.29 -6.93
C PRO A 21 -5.15 10.22 -7.63
N HIS A 22 -4.50 9.06 -7.67
CA HIS A 22 -3.21 8.88 -8.37
C HIS A 22 -3.29 9.23 -9.86
N ALA A 23 -4.48 9.10 -10.47
CA ALA A 23 -4.72 9.57 -11.83
C ALA A 23 -4.51 11.08 -11.98
N ASP A 24 -4.79 11.89 -10.96
CA ASP A 24 -4.59 13.34 -11.00
C ASP A 24 -3.10 13.67 -10.94
N LEU A 25 -2.32 12.89 -10.20
CA LEU A 25 -0.86 13.02 -10.15
C LEU A 25 -0.25 12.65 -11.50
N ALA A 26 -0.65 11.53 -12.08
CA ALA A 26 -0.22 11.13 -13.43
C ALA A 26 -0.52 12.24 -14.44
N ARG A 27 -1.74 12.79 -14.41
CA ARG A 27 -2.15 13.88 -15.30
C ARG A 27 -1.36 15.17 -15.07
N ARG A 28 -0.97 15.47 -13.82
CA ARG A 28 -0.18 16.67 -13.48
C ARG A 28 1.26 16.58 -13.99
N TYR A 29 1.92 15.46 -13.74
CA TYR A 29 3.36 15.35 -13.97
C TYR A 29 3.73 14.70 -15.30
N VAL A 30 2.89 13.79 -15.82
CA VAL A 30 3.12 13.08 -17.09
C VAL A 30 2.25 13.64 -18.22
N GLY A 31 1.23 14.43 -17.90
CA GLY A 31 0.33 15.04 -18.87
C GLY A 31 -0.76 14.10 -19.38
N GLN A 32 -1.47 14.56 -20.42
CA GLN A 32 -2.61 13.86 -20.99
C GLN A 32 -2.57 13.81 -22.51
N ASN A 33 -3.07 12.71 -23.08
CA ASN A 33 -3.37 12.57 -24.49
C ASN A 33 -4.81 12.02 -24.64
N GLY A 34 -5.69 12.74 -25.33
CA GLY A 34 -7.09 12.33 -25.51
C GLY A 34 -7.85 12.11 -24.19
N GLY A 35 -7.56 12.89 -23.14
CA GLY A 35 -8.17 12.75 -21.80
C GLY A 35 -7.65 11.58 -20.95
N GLN A 36 -6.65 10.84 -21.44
CA GLN A 36 -5.97 9.76 -20.73
C GLN A 36 -4.57 10.19 -20.31
N VAL A 37 -3.97 9.54 -19.30
CA VAL A 37 -2.54 9.70 -18.98
C VAL A 37 -1.70 9.43 -20.23
N ALA A 38 -0.80 10.35 -20.59
CA ALA A 38 -0.10 10.32 -21.87
C ALA A 38 0.75 9.04 -22.07
N ASP A 39 1.46 8.60 -21.03
CA ASP A 39 2.26 7.37 -21.06
C ASP A 39 1.35 6.12 -20.96
N PRO A 40 1.29 5.28 -22.01
CA PRO A 40 0.45 4.09 -22.03
C PRO A 40 0.90 2.99 -21.07
N GLU A 41 2.21 2.82 -20.82
CA GLU A 41 2.73 1.78 -19.94
C GLU A 41 2.51 2.16 -18.47
N LEU A 42 2.81 3.41 -18.11
CA LEU A 42 2.44 3.95 -16.79
C LEU A 42 0.94 3.84 -16.54
N ARG A 43 0.11 4.18 -17.53
CA ARG A 43 -1.36 4.06 -17.43
C ARG A 43 -1.78 2.62 -17.16
N LYS A 44 -1.21 1.65 -17.86
CA LYS A 44 -1.48 0.21 -17.65
C LYS A 44 -1.11 -0.22 -16.23
N ARG A 45 0.11 0.13 -15.76
CA ARG A 45 0.58 -0.21 -14.42
C ARG A 45 -0.27 0.45 -13.32
N LEU A 46 -0.69 1.70 -13.52
CA LEU A 46 -1.59 2.42 -12.62
C LEU A 46 -2.98 1.74 -12.54
N ILE A 47 -3.54 1.32 -13.67
CA ILE A 47 -4.81 0.59 -13.71
C ILE A 47 -4.68 -0.75 -12.98
N ALA A 48 -3.63 -1.52 -13.26
CA ALA A 48 -3.36 -2.79 -12.61
C ALA A 48 -3.26 -2.62 -11.08
N HIS A 49 -2.50 -1.63 -10.61
CA HIS A 49 -2.39 -1.31 -9.18
C HIS A 49 -3.74 -0.94 -8.55
N ARG A 50 -4.57 -0.16 -9.25
CA ARG A 50 -5.92 0.19 -8.74
C ARG A 50 -6.84 -1.02 -8.65
N ILE A 51 -6.77 -1.95 -9.60
CA ILE A 51 -7.55 -3.20 -9.56
C ILE A 51 -7.11 -4.03 -8.35
N THR A 52 -5.81 -4.21 -8.16
CA THR A 52 -5.28 -4.98 -7.03
C THR A 52 -5.56 -4.32 -5.69
N ASP A 53 -5.45 -3.00 -5.57
CA ASP A 53 -5.78 -2.25 -4.35
C ASP A 53 -7.27 -2.41 -3.99
N ARG A 54 -8.14 -2.37 -5.00
CA ARG A 54 -9.57 -2.62 -4.81
C ARG A 54 -9.84 -4.05 -4.35
N ALA A 55 -9.24 -5.04 -4.99
CA ALA A 55 -9.38 -6.45 -4.62
C ALA A 55 -8.86 -6.70 -3.19
N PHE A 56 -7.74 -6.08 -2.82
CA PHE A 56 -7.18 -6.16 -1.48
C PHE A 56 -8.14 -5.56 -0.44
N GLY A 57 -8.68 -4.37 -0.69
CA GLY A 57 -9.66 -3.74 0.18
C GLY A 57 -10.93 -4.57 0.38
N LEU A 58 -11.40 -5.25 -0.67
CA LEU A 58 -12.52 -6.20 -0.56
C LEU A 58 -12.16 -7.43 0.27
N THR A 59 -10.93 -7.94 0.14
CA THR A 59 -10.44 -9.09 0.93
C THR A 59 -10.32 -8.74 2.42
N VAL A 60 -9.81 -7.55 2.74
CA VAL A 60 -9.76 -7.04 4.12
C VAL A 60 -11.18 -6.90 4.69
N ARG A 61 -12.13 -6.39 3.91
CA ARG A 61 -13.54 -6.30 4.33
C ARG A 61 -14.12 -7.68 4.60
N ARG A 62 -13.96 -8.63 3.67
CA ARG A 62 -14.44 -10.02 3.82
C ARG A 62 -13.93 -10.65 5.12
N ASN A 63 -12.61 -10.57 5.38
CA ASN A 63 -12.03 -11.09 6.61
C ASN A 63 -12.60 -10.41 7.86
N GLY A 64 -12.89 -9.11 7.79
CA GLY A 64 -13.56 -8.40 8.89
C GLY A 64 -14.98 -8.89 9.15
N GLU A 65 -15.74 -9.29 8.12
CA GLU A 65 -17.07 -9.90 8.29
C GLU A 65 -16.96 -11.33 8.85
N GLU A 66 -16.03 -12.14 8.35
CA GLU A 66 -15.80 -13.52 8.82
C GLU A 66 -15.46 -13.59 10.31
N LEU A 67 -14.62 -12.66 10.79
CA LEU A 67 -14.31 -12.54 12.21
C LEU A 67 -15.53 -12.11 13.05
N ARG A 68 -16.44 -11.30 12.48
CA ARG A 68 -17.68 -10.90 13.16
C ARG A 68 -18.71 -12.02 13.22
N SER A 69 -18.73 -12.92 12.22
CA SER A 69 -19.63 -14.06 12.18
C SER A 69 -19.15 -15.26 13.00
N GLY A 70 -18.17 -15.07 13.91
CA GLY A 70 -17.65 -16.14 14.77
C GLY A 70 -16.55 -16.99 14.15
N GLY A 71 -15.98 -16.58 13.01
CA GLY A 71 -14.84 -17.25 12.41
C GLY A 71 -13.63 -17.26 13.35
N ALA A 72 -12.92 -18.39 13.41
CA ALA A 72 -11.72 -18.51 14.23
C ALA A 72 -10.61 -17.56 13.74
N PRO A 73 -9.80 -16.98 14.64
CA PRO A 73 -8.61 -16.21 14.24
C PRO A 73 -7.68 -17.07 13.37
N THR A 74 -7.36 -16.56 12.18
CA THR A 74 -6.45 -17.22 11.23
C THR A 74 -5.10 -16.51 11.18
N PHE A 75 -4.10 -17.14 10.55
CA PHE A 75 -2.80 -16.52 10.24
C PHE A 75 -2.87 -15.52 9.07
N LEU A 76 -4.07 -15.11 8.64
CA LEU A 76 -4.26 -14.15 7.55
C LEU A 76 -3.69 -12.77 7.86
N SER A 77 -3.46 -12.42 9.14
CA SER A 77 -2.78 -11.18 9.53
C SER A 77 -1.39 -11.06 8.92
N SER A 78 -0.65 -12.16 8.81
CA SER A 78 0.66 -12.22 8.14
C SER A 78 0.56 -11.98 6.64
N MET A 79 -0.45 -12.59 5.98
CA MET A 79 -0.74 -12.34 4.56
C MET A 79 -1.12 -10.88 4.32
N PHE A 80 -2.02 -10.31 5.11
CA PHE A 80 -2.42 -8.91 4.98
C PHE A 80 -1.26 -7.95 5.21
N LYS A 81 -0.37 -8.28 6.15
CA LYS A 81 0.82 -7.48 6.38
C LYS A 81 1.73 -7.51 5.16
N LEU A 82 2.11 -8.71 4.70
CA LEU A 82 2.98 -8.89 3.53
C LEU A 82 2.41 -8.16 2.32
N TYR A 83 1.19 -8.49 1.92
CA TYR A 83 0.57 -7.91 0.73
C TYR A 83 0.39 -6.39 0.88
N GLY A 84 -0.06 -5.94 2.05
CA GLY A 84 -0.27 -4.52 2.33
C GLY A 84 1.02 -3.69 2.23
N THR A 85 2.16 -4.24 2.65
CA THR A 85 3.46 -3.57 2.52
C THR A 85 3.96 -3.57 1.09
N GLU A 86 3.84 -4.69 0.36
CA GLU A 86 4.22 -4.76 -1.06
C GLU A 86 3.38 -3.81 -1.92
N GLN A 87 2.05 -3.81 -1.71
CA GLN A 87 1.14 -2.92 -2.43
C GLN A 87 1.42 -1.43 -2.15
N ASN A 88 1.89 -1.12 -0.93
CA ASN A 88 2.26 0.23 -0.54
C ASN A 88 3.58 0.68 -1.18
N LYS A 89 4.58 -0.22 -1.31
CA LYS A 89 5.83 0.05 -2.06
C LYS A 89 5.53 0.32 -3.53
N ALA A 90 4.80 -0.59 -4.19
CA ALA A 90 4.39 -0.44 -5.58
C ALA A 90 3.62 0.86 -5.87
N ARG A 91 2.81 1.33 -4.90
CA ARG A 91 2.12 2.62 -5.01
C ARG A 91 3.10 3.79 -5.06
N TYR A 92 4.14 3.79 -4.23
CA TYR A 92 5.14 4.86 -4.23
C TYR A 92 6.10 4.76 -5.40
N ASP A 93 6.39 3.56 -5.90
CA ASP A 93 7.17 3.40 -7.14
C ASP A 93 6.41 4.02 -8.34
N LEU A 94 5.10 3.78 -8.44
CA LEU A 94 4.26 4.48 -9.42
C LEU A 94 4.28 6.00 -9.24
N MET A 95 4.30 6.49 -7.99
CA MET A 95 4.42 7.92 -7.73
C MET A 95 5.76 8.48 -8.17
N LEU A 96 6.84 7.71 -8.01
CA LEU A 96 8.17 8.09 -8.43
C LEU A 96 8.23 8.19 -9.95
N ASP A 97 7.66 7.21 -10.66
CA ASP A 97 7.55 7.25 -12.13
C ASP A 97 6.72 8.44 -12.62
N MET A 98 5.66 8.80 -11.90
CA MET A 98 4.82 9.94 -12.24
C MET A 98 5.56 11.27 -12.04
N MET A 99 6.16 11.47 -10.86
CA MET A 99 6.69 12.75 -10.41
C MET A 99 8.14 13.00 -10.83
N GLY A 100 8.86 11.95 -11.21
CA GLY A 100 10.30 12.01 -11.51
C GLY A 100 11.11 12.56 -10.34
N SER A 101 12.08 13.43 -10.64
CA SER A 101 12.94 14.05 -9.63
C SER A 101 12.19 14.88 -8.59
N GLN A 102 10.98 15.38 -8.89
CA GLN A 102 10.19 16.14 -7.93
C GLN A 102 9.75 15.30 -6.73
N MET A 103 9.66 13.98 -6.85
CA MET A 103 9.37 13.11 -5.70
C MET A 103 10.58 12.85 -4.81
N LEU A 104 11.76 13.36 -5.15
CA LEU A 104 12.97 13.21 -4.35
C LEU A 104 13.27 14.44 -3.47
N GLY A 105 12.36 15.43 -3.44
CA GLY A 105 12.52 16.64 -2.65
C GLY A 105 12.61 16.36 -1.14
N TRP A 106 13.59 16.97 -0.48
CA TRP A 106 13.79 16.83 0.97
C TRP A 106 13.40 18.09 1.74
N GLU A 107 13.82 19.25 1.22
CA GLU A 107 13.59 20.61 1.71
C GLU A 107 13.79 21.64 0.58
N GLY A 108 13.49 22.91 0.84
CA GLY A 108 13.69 24.04 -0.07
C GLY A 108 12.46 24.44 -0.89
N ASP A 109 12.51 25.65 -1.45
CA ASP A 109 11.37 26.30 -2.13
C ASP A 109 11.08 25.73 -3.53
N GLY A 110 11.96 24.87 -4.05
CA GLY A 110 11.80 24.19 -5.35
C GLY A 110 10.81 23.02 -5.33
N PHE A 111 10.28 22.67 -4.16
CA PHE A 111 9.34 21.57 -3.98
C PHE A 111 8.07 22.03 -3.28
N ASP A 112 6.91 21.59 -3.77
CA ASP A 112 5.66 21.81 -3.06
C ASP A 112 5.52 20.87 -1.85
N GLY A 113 4.56 21.16 -0.96
CA GLY A 113 4.35 20.35 0.25
C GLY A 113 4.02 18.87 -0.02
N ARG A 114 3.44 18.55 -1.19
CA ARG A 114 3.18 17.17 -1.58
C ARG A 114 4.48 16.49 -2.01
N GLU A 115 5.32 17.15 -2.79
CA GLU A 115 6.62 16.67 -3.23
C GLU A 115 7.52 16.36 -2.03
N LEU A 116 7.61 17.29 -1.06
CA LEU A 116 8.37 17.10 0.17
C LEU A 116 7.85 15.92 1.03
N SER A 117 6.54 15.70 1.06
CA SER A 117 5.97 14.58 1.82
C SER A 117 6.13 13.23 1.10
N ALA A 118 6.11 13.22 -0.24
CA ALA A 118 6.19 12.00 -1.04
C ALA A 118 7.48 11.21 -0.78
N THR A 119 8.64 11.88 -0.70
CA THR A 119 9.93 11.26 -0.39
C THR A 119 9.90 10.52 0.94
N ARG A 120 9.43 11.21 2.00
CA ARG A 120 9.34 10.65 3.36
C ARG A 120 8.38 9.47 3.41
N GLU A 121 7.25 9.57 2.74
CA GLU A 121 6.28 8.49 2.70
C GLU A 121 6.76 7.27 1.89
N TRP A 122 7.56 7.48 0.82
CA TRP A 122 8.20 6.40 0.06
C TRP A 122 9.24 5.66 0.89
N LEU A 123 10.17 6.37 1.54
CA LEU A 123 11.14 5.75 2.45
C LEU A 123 10.43 5.00 3.59
N ARG A 124 9.35 5.58 4.13
CA ARG A 124 8.52 4.90 5.13
C ARG A 124 7.88 3.64 4.58
N SER A 125 7.53 3.59 3.30
CA SER A 125 6.94 2.42 2.65
C SER A 125 7.90 1.23 2.67
N LEU A 126 9.19 1.48 2.43
CA LEU A 126 10.25 0.48 2.49
C LEU A 126 10.42 -0.04 3.92
N ALA A 127 10.51 0.87 4.91
CA ALA A 127 10.65 0.49 6.31
C ALA A 127 9.49 -0.37 6.84
N ASN A 128 8.25 -0.14 6.38
CA ASN A 128 7.09 -0.96 6.83
C ASN A 128 7.23 -2.45 6.45
N SER A 129 8.00 -2.79 5.40
CA SER A 129 8.23 -4.20 5.01
C SER A 129 9.19 -4.95 5.96
N ILE A 130 9.85 -4.22 6.87
CA ILE A 130 10.80 -4.77 7.85
C ILE A 130 10.17 -4.73 9.25
N GLU A 131 9.62 -3.58 9.64
CA GLU A 131 9.10 -3.35 10.99
C GLU A 131 7.97 -4.32 11.38
N GLY A 132 8.06 -4.91 12.57
CA GLY A 132 7.09 -5.86 13.09
C GLY A 132 7.13 -7.25 12.42
N GLY A 133 8.25 -7.59 11.76
CA GLY A 133 8.49 -8.87 11.09
C GLY A 133 8.65 -8.71 9.57
N THR A 134 9.80 -9.09 9.02
CA THR A 134 10.15 -8.85 7.62
C THR A 134 9.25 -9.61 6.64
N SER A 135 9.27 -9.23 5.35
CA SER A 135 8.56 -9.95 4.30
C SER A 135 8.90 -11.46 4.29
N GLU A 136 10.16 -11.83 4.52
CA GLU A 136 10.63 -13.21 4.59
C GLU A 136 10.01 -13.96 5.77
N VAL A 137 9.94 -13.31 6.93
CA VAL A 137 9.28 -13.89 8.12
C VAL A 137 7.78 -14.09 7.86
N GLN A 138 7.10 -13.13 7.22
CA GLN A 138 5.68 -13.31 6.88
C GLN A 138 5.47 -14.44 5.87
N LEU A 139 6.34 -14.54 4.85
CA LEU A 139 6.30 -15.63 3.87
C LEU A 139 6.49 -16.99 4.55
N ASN A 140 7.41 -17.10 5.51
CA ASN A 140 7.62 -18.31 6.28
C ASN A 140 6.37 -18.69 7.12
N ILE A 141 5.73 -17.71 7.76
CA ILE A 141 4.46 -17.95 8.48
C ILE A 141 3.38 -18.45 7.52
N ILE A 142 3.25 -17.84 6.33
CA ILE A 142 2.28 -18.27 5.31
C ILE A 142 2.58 -19.71 4.87
N ALA A 143 3.83 -20.01 4.53
CA ALA A 143 4.26 -21.35 4.13
C ALA A 143 3.89 -22.41 5.18
N LYS A 144 4.25 -22.17 6.44
CA LYS A 144 4.11 -23.18 7.51
C LYS A 144 2.70 -23.25 8.08
N ARG A 145 2.05 -22.10 8.28
CA ARG A 145 0.77 -22.00 9.02
C ARG A 145 -0.46 -21.93 8.14
N ILE A 146 -0.32 -21.53 6.88
CA ILE A 146 -1.43 -21.48 5.92
C ILE A 146 -1.34 -22.63 4.93
N LEU A 147 -0.15 -22.87 4.35
CA LEU A 147 0.05 -23.92 3.36
C LEU A 147 0.46 -25.28 3.96
N GLY A 148 0.81 -25.33 5.25
CA GLY A 148 1.16 -26.57 5.95
C GLY A 148 2.50 -27.18 5.50
N LEU A 149 3.42 -26.37 4.98
CA LEU A 149 4.74 -26.84 4.56
C LEU A 149 5.61 -27.21 5.78
N PRO A 150 6.48 -28.23 5.66
CA PRO A 150 7.38 -28.66 6.73
C PRO A 150 8.46 -27.61 7.06
N ASP A 151 9.15 -27.82 8.18
CA ASP A 151 10.16 -26.90 8.70
C ASP A 151 11.48 -26.87 7.90
#